data_AF-A0A8X6JJ31-F1
#
_entry.id   AF-A0A8X6JJ31-F1
#
_cell.length_a   1.000
_cell.length_b   1.000
_cell.length_c   1.000
_cell.angle_alpha   90.00
_cell.angle_beta   90.00
_cell.angle_gamma   90.00
#
_symmetry.space_group_name_H-M   'P 1'
#
loop_
_entity.id
_entity.type
_entity.pdbx_description
1 polymer ?
#
loop_
_entity_poly.entity_id
_entity_poly.type
_entity_poly.pdbx_seq_one_letter_code
_entity_poly.pdbx_strand_id
1 'polypeptide(L)'
;MKSELAQNKTENLAVVSSISNLDRMKGGSQSVFLQTYVVDLRFQNTWIEANLLFGSGSMRSFICKNLAERLNLPVTRKEHLLVYTFGNREPNEKIFEVVKVIISNKNQPDKSTEYELLVSDTITNAVLPTPNLTIEKLIETNHMAQSDLCLSQSNKEIKVLIGADLY
;
A
#
# COMPACT_ATOMS: atom_id res chain seq x y z
N MET A 1 -14.33 4.12 51.96
CA MET A 1 -13.40 3.14 51.35
C MET A 1 -13.73 3.07 49.88
N LYS A 2 -12.77 3.40 49.01
CA LYS A 2 -12.89 3.40 47.55
C LYS A 2 -12.75 1.97 47.02
N SER A 3 -13.53 1.60 46.01
CA SER A 3 -13.21 0.54 45.03
C SER A 3 -14.19 0.73 43.86
N GLU A 4 -13.80 1.56 42.90
CA GLU A 4 -13.26 1.13 41.60
C GLU A 4 -14.36 0.69 40.62
N LEU A 5 -14.90 1.71 39.93
CA LEU A 5 -15.43 1.52 38.58
C LEU A 5 -14.26 1.10 37.68
N ALA A 6 -14.18 -0.18 37.35
CA ALA A 6 -13.45 -0.61 36.17
C ALA A 6 -14.23 -0.11 34.94
N GLN A 7 -13.87 1.07 34.44
CA GLN A 7 -14.27 1.50 33.11
C GLN A 7 -13.65 0.52 32.11
N ASN A 8 -14.49 -0.35 31.54
CA ASN A 8 -14.18 -1.13 30.34
C ASN A 8 -13.90 -0.14 29.20
N LYS A 9 -12.64 0.25 29.07
CA LYS A 9 -12.12 0.99 27.92
C LYS A 9 -11.70 -0.05 26.90
N THR A 10 -12.68 -0.66 26.23
CA THR A 10 -12.43 -1.39 24.99
C THR A 10 -12.04 -0.34 23.96
N GLU A 11 -10.76 -0.02 23.90
CA GLU A 11 -10.19 0.71 22.77
C GLU A 11 -10.45 -0.17 21.55
N ASN A 12 -11.19 0.35 20.57
CA ASN A 12 -11.51 -0.34 19.32
C ASN A 12 -10.20 -0.57 18.54
N LEU A 13 -9.48 -1.64 18.88
CA LEU A 13 -8.31 -2.10 18.16
C LEU A 13 -8.76 -2.63 16.81
N ALA A 14 -8.40 -1.95 15.73
CA ALA A 14 -8.73 -2.40 14.40
C ALA A 14 -7.79 -3.55 13.99
N VAL A 15 -8.38 -4.64 13.52
CA VAL A 15 -7.67 -5.83 13.03
C VAL A 15 -7.28 -5.65 11.57
N VAL A 16 -6.02 -5.93 11.24
CA VAL A 16 -5.50 -5.85 9.88
C VAL A 16 -4.77 -7.15 9.54
N SER A 17 -5.13 -7.74 8.40
CA SER A 17 -4.38 -8.83 7.78
C SER A 17 -3.85 -8.40 6.42
N SER A 18 -2.58 -8.69 6.15
CA SER A 18 -1.97 -8.55 4.84
C SER A 18 -1.65 -9.92 4.27
N ILE A 19 -2.21 -10.26 3.11
CA ILE A 19 -1.84 -11.47 2.37
C ILE A 19 -0.66 -11.11 1.46
N SER A 20 0.55 -11.46 1.87
CA SER A 20 1.73 -11.43 0.99
C SER A 20 2.19 -12.86 0.73
N ASN A 21 1.44 -13.62 -0.07
CA ASN A 21 1.89 -14.94 -0.51
C ASN A 21 2.43 -14.85 -1.94
N LEU A 22 3.74 -14.62 -2.06
CA LEU A 22 4.52 -15.06 -3.22
C LEU A 22 5.42 -16.20 -2.77
N ASP A 23 4.81 -17.33 -2.40
CA ASP A 23 5.56 -18.57 -2.28
C ASP A 23 6.07 -18.93 -3.67
N ARG A 24 7.40 -19.02 -3.82
CA ARG A 24 8.01 -19.69 -4.97
C ARG A 24 7.67 -21.18 -4.88
N MET A 25 6.47 -21.55 -5.30
CA MET A 25 6.13 -22.96 -5.53
C MET A 25 7.10 -23.51 -6.57
N LYS A 26 7.91 -24.50 -6.16
CA LYS A 26 8.65 -25.35 -7.08
C LYS A 26 7.63 -26.15 -7.89
N GLY A 27 7.35 -25.67 -9.10
CA GLY A 27 6.47 -26.32 -10.06
C GLY A 27 5.18 -25.53 -10.32
N GLY A 28 5.16 -24.81 -11.44
CA GLY A 28 4.01 -24.02 -11.89
C GLY A 28 4.15 -22.54 -11.57
N SER A 29 4.64 -21.75 -12.53
CA SER A 29 4.64 -20.29 -12.45
C SER A 29 3.20 -19.78 -12.59
N GLN A 30 2.47 -19.69 -11.48
CA GLN A 30 1.28 -18.85 -11.40
C GLN A 30 1.75 -17.39 -11.43
N SER A 31 1.62 -16.75 -12.58
CA SER A 31 1.84 -15.31 -12.72
C SER A 31 0.62 -14.57 -12.17
N VAL A 32 0.77 -13.91 -11.03
CA VAL A 32 -0.22 -12.95 -10.53
C VAL A 32 0.11 -11.59 -11.13
N PHE A 33 -0.85 -11.00 -11.84
CA PHE A 33 -0.72 -9.63 -12.35
C PHE A 33 -1.06 -8.66 -11.23
N LEU A 34 -0.07 -7.87 -10.81
CA LEU A 34 -0.27 -6.78 -9.86
C LEU A 34 -0.58 -5.50 -10.62
N GLN A 35 -1.66 -4.82 -10.25
CA GLN A 35 -2.02 -3.52 -10.82
C GLN A 35 -1.17 -2.44 -10.16
N THR A 36 -0.13 -2.00 -10.86
CA THR A 36 0.75 -0.91 -10.45
C THR A 36 0.50 0.34 -11.27
N TYR A 37 0.63 1.51 -10.67
CA TYR A 37 0.50 2.79 -11.38
C TYR A 37 1.61 3.75 -10.94
N VAL A 38 2.00 4.65 -11.84
CA VAL A 38 2.82 5.80 -11.50
C VAL A 38 1.90 6.97 -11.20
N VAL A 39 2.04 7.56 -10.01
CA VAL A 39 1.18 8.64 -9.53
C VAL A 39 2.00 9.82 -9.02
N ASP A 40 1.41 11.00 -9.10
CA ASP A 40 1.93 12.20 -8.43
C ASP A 40 1.30 12.31 -7.06
N LEU A 41 2.12 12.23 -6.01
CA LEU A 41 1.72 12.57 -4.65
C LEU A 41 2.01 14.05 -4.39
N ARG A 42 1.02 14.76 -3.86
CA ARG A 42 1.07 16.21 -3.64
C ARG A 42 0.75 16.55 -2.20
N PHE A 43 1.50 17.52 -1.68
CA PHE A 43 1.21 18.17 -0.42
C PHE A 43 1.69 19.63 -0.48
N GLN A 44 0.78 20.57 -0.22
CA GLN A 44 1.02 22.00 -0.40
C GLN A 44 1.62 22.30 -1.79
N ASN A 45 2.81 22.91 -1.84
CA ASN A 45 3.50 23.27 -3.08
C ASN A 45 4.57 22.25 -3.52
N THR A 46 4.62 21.07 -2.87
CA THR A 46 5.58 20.01 -3.20
C THR A 46 4.86 18.80 -3.80
N TRP A 47 5.51 18.17 -4.75
CA TRP A 47 5.03 16.93 -5.36
C TRP A 47 6.19 15.94 -5.56
N ILE A 48 5.88 14.66 -5.50
CA ILE A 48 6.82 13.56 -5.75
C ILE A 48 6.10 12.46 -6.54
N GLU A 49 6.70 12.03 -7.65
CA GLU A 49 6.26 10.87 -8.41
C GLU A 49 6.62 9.58 -7.66
N ALA A 50 5.69 8.61 -7.58
CA ALA A 50 5.95 7.32 -6.98
C ALA A 50 5.13 6.18 -7.59
N ASN A 51 5.62 4.94 -7.41
CA ASN A 51 4.86 3.75 -7.77
C ASN A 51 3.86 3.38 -6.68
N LEU A 52 2.63 3.19 -7.10
CA LEU A 52 1.49 2.75 -6.32
C LEU A 52 1.10 1.33 -6.72
N LEU A 53 0.75 0.52 -5.74
CA LEU A 53 0.18 -0.82 -5.92
C LEU A 53 -1.25 -0.84 -5.41
N PHE A 54 -2.19 -1.35 -6.21
CA PHE A 54 -3.50 -1.78 -5.71
C PHE A 54 -3.38 -3.21 -5.21
N GLY A 55 -3.54 -3.41 -3.90
CA GLY A 55 -3.37 -4.71 -3.27
C GLY A 55 -4.64 -5.16 -2.59
N SER A 56 -5.44 -5.96 -3.28
CA SER A 56 -6.72 -6.42 -2.73
C SER A 56 -6.63 -7.35 -1.53
N GLY A 57 -5.44 -7.93 -1.31
CA GLY A 57 -5.11 -8.69 -0.11
C GLY A 57 -4.69 -7.83 1.10
N SER A 58 -4.70 -6.50 0.98
CA SER A 58 -4.43 -5.57 2.09
C SER A 58 -5.72 -4.93 2.56
N MET A 59 -6.05 -5.07 3.85
CA MET A 59 -7.21 -4.39 4.44
C MET A 59 -6.99 -2.91 4.69
N ARG A 60 -5.75 -2.43 4.56
CA ARG A 60 -5.36 -1.05 4.84
C ARG A 60 -4.47 -0.49 3.76
N SER A 61 -4.50 0.83 3.65
CA SER A 61 -3.67 1.60 2.74
C SER A 61 -2.46 2.22 3.44
N PHE A 62 -1.31 2.21 2.76
CA PHE A 62 -0.02 2.54 3.34
C PHE A 62 0.82 3.44 2.44
N ILE A 63 1.66 4.26 3.07
CA ILE A 63 2.71 5.07 2.43
C ILE A 63 4.06 4.78 3.07
N CYS A 64 5.10 4.70 2.25
CA CYS A 64 6.47 4.50 2.72
C CYS A 64 6.91 5.71 3.55
N LYS A 65 7.48 5.46 4.74
CA LYS A 65 7.95 6.48 5.66
C LYS A 65 8.88 7.51 5.02
N ASN A 66 9.88 7.04 4.26
CA ASN A 66 10.80 7.95 3.56
C ASN A 66 10.07 8.89 2.57
N LEU A 67 9.00 8.41 1.92
CA LEU A 67 8.21 9.24 1.01
C LEU A 67 7.39 10.29 1.78
N ALA A 68 6.77 9.89 2.89
CA ALA A 68 6.02 10.80 3.75
C ALA A 68 6.92 11.91 4.35
N GLU A 69 8.12 11.54 4.79
CA GLU A 69 9.13 12.48 5.30
C GLU A 69 9.59 13.47 4.21
N ARG A 70 9.87 12.98 2.99
CA ARG A 70 10.30 13.84 1.87
C ARG A 70 9.23 14.85 1.45
N LEU A 71 7.95 14.50 1.57
CA LEU A 71 6.82 15.40 1.34
C LEU A 71 6.48 16.28 2.55
N ASN A 72 7.16 16.10 3.69
CA ASN A 72 6.85 16.74 4.97
C ASN A 72 5.38 16.59 5.36
N LEU A 73 4.81 15.39 5.18
CA LEU A 73 3.41 15.15 5.50
C LEU A 73 3.17 15.23 7.02
N PRO A 74 2.20 16.02 7.48
CA PRO A 74 1.87 16.10 8.90
C PRO A 74 1.14 14.82 9.34
N VAL A 75 1.54 14.31 10.50
CA VAL A 75 0.82 13.23 11.18
C VAL A 75 -0.49 13.79 11.72
N THR A 76 -1.62 13.23 11.27
CA THR A 76 -2.96 13.67 11.68
C THR A 76 -3.44 12.94 12.93
N ARG A 77 -3.07 11.66 13.07
CA ARG A 77 -3.36 10.83 14.25
C ARG A 77 -2.42 9.62 14.32
N LYS A 78 -2.51 8.86 15.42
CA LYS A 78 -1.90 7.54 15.56
C LYS A 78 -2.98 6.48 15.72
N GLU A 79 -2.81 5.34 15.07
CA GLU A 79 -3.73 4.20 15.13
C GLU A 79 -3.03 2.99 15.74
N HIS A 80 -3.70 2.34 16.70
CA HIS A 80 -3.26 1.09 17.30
C HIS A 80 -3.91 -0.07 16.56
N LEU A 81 -3.09 -0.89 15.89
CA LEU A 81 -3.56 -1.97 15.03
C LEU A 81 -3.01 -3.31 15.49
N LEU A 82 -3.88 -4.31 15.46
CA LEU A 82 -3.50 -5.71 15.62
C LEU A 82 -3.16 -6.29 14.26
N VAL A 83 -1.87 -6.54 14.03
CA VAL A 83 -1.34 -7.04 12.76
C VAL A 83 -1.23 -8.56 12.84
N TYR A 84 -2.02 -9.25 12.03
CA TYR A 84 -1.96 -10.70 11.89
C TYR A 84 -1.10 -11.08 10.69
N THR A 85 -0.02 -11.82 10.95
CA THR A 85 0.78 -12.45 9.90
C THR A 85 0.35 -13.91 9.73
N PHE A 86 0.26 -14.37 8.49
CA PHE A 86 -0.17 -15.74 8.19
C PHE A 86 0.72 -16.76 8.92
N GLY A 87 0.09 -17.70 9.64
CA GLY A 87 0.78 -18.73 10.44
C GLY A 87 1.01 -18.37 11.92
N ASN A 88 0.85 -17.10 12.32
CA ASN A 88 0.91 -16.71 13.72
C ASN A 88 -0.47 -16.80 14.38
N ARG A 89 -0.52 -17.37 15.60
CA ARG A 89 -1.75 -17.48 16.39
C ARG A 89 -2.11 -16.21 17.14
N GLU A 90 -1.11 -15.40 17.47
CA GLU A 90 -1.29 -14.15 18.21
C GLU A 90 -0.98 -12.95 17.31
N PRO A 91 -1.78 -11.87 17.38
CA PRO A 91 -1.49 -10.64 16.65
C PRO A 91 -0.29 -9.91 17.23
N ASN A 92 0.43 -9.20 16.37
CA ASN A 92 1.41 -8.21 16.80
C ASN A 92 0.72 -6.85 16.89
N GLU A 93 0.67 -6.25 18.07
CA GLU A 93 0.20 -4.88 18.22
C GLU A 93 1.24 -3.90 17.68
N LYS A 94 0.81 -2.99 16.80
CA LYS A 94 1.67 -1.96 16.24
C LYS A 94 0.93 -0.63 16.15
N ILE A 95 1.64 0.44 16.48
CA ILE A 95 1.16 1.81 16.33
C ILE A 95 1.61 2.33 14.98
N PHE A 96 0.67 2.86 14.21
CA PHE A 96 0.91 3.48 12.91
C PHE A 96 0.57 4.96 12.97
N GLU A 97 1.40 5.79 12.36
CA GLU A 97 1.07 7.20 12.13
C GLU A 97 0.19 7.29 10.89
N VAL A 98 -0.81 8.16 10.92
CA VAL A 98 -1.67 8.43 9.78
C VAL A 98 -1.31 9.79 9.21
N VAL A 99 -1.17 9.86 7.90
CA VAL A 99 -0.91 11.10 7.15
C VAL A 99 -1.96 11.30 6.08
N LYS A 100 -2.14 12.55 5.65
CA LYS A 100 -2.99 12.93 4.52
C LYS A 100 -2.15 13.31 3.32
N VAL A 101 -2.51 12.80 2.14
CA VAL A 101 -1.82 13.13 0.89
C VAL A 101 -2.79 13.17 -0.27
N ILE A 102 -2.56 14.08 -1.22
CA ILE A 102 -3.32 14.13 -2.47
C ILE A 102 -2.62 13.25 -3.49
N ILE A 103 -3.33 12.29 -4.08
CA ILE A 103 -2.83 11.44 -5.16
C ILE A 103 -3.54 11.85 -6.45
N SER A 104 -2.78 12.03 -7.52
CA SER A 104 -3.30 12.36 -8.85
C SER A 104 -2.63 11.52 -9.93
N ASN A 105 -3.38 11.24 -10.99
CA ASN A 105 -2.81 10.65 -12.19
C ASN A 105 -1.98 11.71 -12.92
N LYS A 106 -0.72 11.39 -13.26
CA LYS A 106 0.18 12.26 -14.01
C LYS A 106 -0.43 12.78 -15.32
N ASN A 107 -1.19 11.93 -16.01
CA ASN A 107 -1.83 12.25 -17.28
C ASN A 107 -3.16 13.01 -17.11
N GLN A 108 -3.71 13.05 -15.89
CA GLN A 108 -4.94 13.79 -15.56
C GLN A 108 -4.80 14.49 -14.20
N PRO A 109 -3.94 15.53 -14.09
CA PRO A 109 -3.66 16.24 -12.84
C PRO A 109 -4.89 16.80 -12.13
N ASP A 110 -5.92 17.14 -12.91
CA ASP A 110 -7.19 17.71 -12.43
C ASP A 110 -8.04 16.67 -11.67
N LYS A 111 -7.79 15.38 -11.90
CA LYS A 111 -8.41 14.28 -11.17
C LYS A 111 -7.49 13.86 -10.03
N SER A 112 -7.63 14.59 -8.92
CA SER A 112 -6.88 14.35 -7.69
C SER A 112 -7.83 14.04 -6.53
N THR A 113 -7.39 13.17 -5.62
CA THR A 113 -8.16 12.75 -4.44
C THR A 113 -7.26 12.77 -3.22
N GLU A 114 -7.76 13.27 -2.08
CA GLU A 114 -7.07 13.19 -0.79
C GLU A 114 -7.31 11.81 -0.15
N TYR A 115 -6.24 11.19 0.35
CA TYR A 115 -6.28 9.91 1.04
C TYR A 115 -5.62 10.01 2.41
N GLU A 116 -6.14 9.23 3.35
CA GLU A 116 -5.49 8.96 4.63
C GLU A 116 -4.74 7.63 4.54
N LEU A 117 -3.43 7.66 4.81
CA LEU A 117 -2.56 6.50 4.65
C LEU A 117 -1.78 6.24 5.93
N LEU A 118 -1.58 4.96 6.26
CA LEU A 118 -0.73 4.52 7.35
C LEU A 118 0.74 4.58 6.94
N VAL A 119 1.59 5.18 7.77
CA VAL A 119 3.03 5.27 7.54
C VAL A 119 3.68 3.94 7.91
N SER A 120 4.39 3.32 6.97
CA SER A 120 5.16 2.09 7.19
C SER A 120 6.60 2.25 6.69
N ASP A 121 7.57 1.67 7.41
CA ASP A 121 8.98 1.65 6.98
C ASP A 121 9.17 0.90 5.66
N THR A 122 8.37 -0.15 5.44
CA THR A 122 8.43 -0.98 4.25
C THR A 122 7.02 -1.28 3.74
N ILE A 123 6.80 -1.07 2.44
CA ILE A 123 5.55 -1.45 1.76
C ILE A 123 5.64 -2.87 1.22
N THR A 124 6.76 -3.20 0.57
CA THR A 124 7.05 -4.55 0.09
C THR A 124 8.54 -4.84 0.17
N ASN A 125 8.88 -6.05 0.61
CA ASN A 125 10.23 -6.60 0.47
C ASN A 125 10.41 -7.40 -0.82
N ALA A 126 9.33 -7.59 -1.59
CA ALA A 126 9.36 -8.37 -2.81
C ALA A 126 9.97 -7.56 -3.96
N VAL A 127 10.90 -8.16 -4.69
CA VAL A 127 11.38 -7.63 -5.96
C VAL A 127 10.32 -7.96 -7.03
N LEU A 128 9.66 -6.92 -7.55
CA LEU A 128 8.71 -7.10 -8.64
C LEU A 128 9.46 -7.43 -9.93
N PRO A 129 9.14 -8.56 -10.61
CA PRO A 129 9.79 -8.92 -11.85
C PRO A 129 9.40 -7.93 -12.95
N THR A 130 10.37 -7.53 -13.77
CA THR A 130 10.07 -6.82 -15.01
C THR A 130 9.33 -7.79 -15.96
N PRO A 131 8.22 -7.38 -16.59
CA PRO A 131 7.57 -8.17 -17.63
C PRO A 131 8.59 -8.54 -18.70
N ASN A 132 8.66 -9.80 -19.09
CA ASN A 132 9.48 -10.19 -20.24
C ASN A 132 8.69 -10.00 -21.55
N LEU A 133 9.38 -9.97 -22.68
CA LEU A 133 8.79 -9.81 -24.02
C LEU A 133 7.66 -10.82 -24.31
N THR A 134 7.67 -11.99 -23.66
CA THR A 134 6.62 -13.01 -23.78
C THR A 134 5.35 -12.62 -23.05
N ILE A 135 5.48 -12.04 -21.86
CA ILE A 135 4.37 -11.54 -21.05
C ILE A 135 3.76 -10.29 -21.70
N GLU A 136 4.58 -9.39 -22.26
CA GLU A 136 4.10 -8.23 -23.01
C GLU A 136 3.22 -8.65 -24.19
N LYS A 137 3.68 -9.59 -25.01
CA LYS A 137 2.89 -10.17 -26.12
C LYS A 137 1.64 -10.88 -25.66
N LEU A 138 1.67 -11.56 -24.50
CA LEU A 138 0.51 -12.25 -23.94
C LEU A 138 -0.56 -11.26 -23.48
N ILE A 139 -0.16 -10.15 -22.85
CA ILE A 139 -1.05 -9.07 -22.43
C ILE A 139 -1.71 -8.42 -23.65
N GLU A 140 -0.91 -8.11 -24.69
CA GLU A 140 -1.40 -7.57 -25.97
C GLU A 140 -2.39 -8.52 -26.65
N THR A 141 -2.06 -9.82 -26.73
CA THR A 141 -2.87 -10.83 -27.41
C THR A 141 -4.21 -11.09 -26.70
N ASN A 142 -4.26 -10.94 -25.37
CA ASN A 142 -5.47 -11.22 -24.58
C ASN A 142 -6.32 -9.97 -24.26
N HIS A 143 -6.03 -8.81 -24.85
CA HIS A 143 -6.72 -7.54 -24.58
C HIS A 143 -6.86 -7.23 -23.07
N MET A 144 -5.91 -7.71 -22.26
CA MET A 144 -5.89 -7.37 -20.84
C MET A 144 -5.56 -5.90 -20.74
N ALA A 145 -6.44 -5.12 -20.09
CA ALA A 145 -6.36 -3.67 -20.07
C ALA A 145 -4.92 -3.23 -19.74
N GLN A 146 -4.30 -2.51 -20.68
CA GLN A 146 -3.03 -1.80 -20.52
C GLN A 146 -3.19 -0.67 -19.50
N SER A 147 -3.61 -0.98 -18.28
CA SER A 147 -3.59 0.00 -17.21
C SER A 147 -2.17 0.06 -16.67
N ASP A 148 -1.35 0.84 -17.38
CA ASP A 148 -0.04 1.33 -16.95
C ASP A 148 0.84 0.29 -16.27
N LEU A 149 1.20 -0.78 -16.98
CA LEU A 149 2.32 -1.67 -16.61
C LEU A 149 3.65 -0.88 -16.72
N CYS A 150 3.78 0.16 -15.91
CA CYS A 150 4.86 1.12 -15.94
C CYS A 150 5.91 0.69 -14.90
N LEU A 151 6.47 -0.51 -15.11
CA LEU A 151 7.80 -0.83 -14.58
C LEU A 151 8.88 -0.35 -15.57
N SER A 152 8.64 0.79 -16.24
CA SER A 152 9.62 1.41 -17.13
C SER A 152 10.70 2.13 -16.30
N GLN A 153 11.72 1.34 -15.99
CA GLN A 153 13.14 1.70 -16.02
C GLN A 153 13.76 2.78 -15.10
N SER A 154 13.11 3.40 -14.10
CA SER A 154 13.89 4.32 -13.24
C SER A 154 13.69 4.27 -11.72
N ASN A 155 12.63 3.67 -11.18
CA ASN A 155 12.62 3.27 -9.78
C ASN A 155 11.59 2.16 -9.58
N LYS A 156 12.00 0.97 -9.13
CA LYS A 156 11.17 -0.25 -9.13
C LYS A 156 10.41 -0.49 -7.81
N GLU A 157 10.65 0.34 -6.81
CA GLU A 157 10.10 0.12 -5.48
C GLU A 157 8.69 0.70 -5.38
N ILE A 158 7.77 -0.11 -4.86
CA ILE A 158 6.43 0.34 -4.50
C ILE A 158 6.52 1.18 -3.23
N LYS A 159 6.07 2.43 -3.31
CA LYS A 159 6.10 3.37 -2.19
C LYS A 159 4.72 3.65 -1.61
N VAL A 160 3.66 3.25 -2.32
CA VAL A 160 2.27 3.40 -1.88
C VAL A 160 1.51 2.10 -2.15
N LEU A 161 0.70 1.68 -1.18
CA LEU A 161 -0.21 0.55 -1.30
C LEU A 161 -1.63 1.05 -1.02
N ILE A 162 -2.54 0.84 -1.97
CA ILE A 162 -3.97 1.07 -1.77
C ILE A 162 -4.64 -0.28 -1.50
N GLY A 163 -5.17 -0.41 -0.30
CA GLY A 163 -5.91 -1.57 0.17
C GLY A 163 -7.42 -1.41 0.03
N ALA A 164 -8.14 -2.42 0.52
CA ALA A 164 -9.60 -2.55 0.46
C ALA A 164 -10.36 -1.50 1.28
N ASP A 165 -9.67 -0.70 2.08
CA ASP A 165 -10.27 0.41 2.81
C ASP A 165 -10.63 1.62 1.92
N LEU A 166 -10.14 1.65 0.68
CA LEU A 166 -10.30 2.77 -0.24
C LEU A 166 -10.97 2.42 -1.58
N TYR A 167 -11.51 1.21 -1.75
CA TYR A 167 -12.26 0.81 -2.95
C TYR A 167 -13.43 -0.14 -2.65
#